data_AF-A0A933XYH3-F1
#
_entry.id   AF-A0A933XYH3-F1
#
_cell.length_a   1.000
_cell.length_b   1.000
_cell.length_c   1.000
_cell.angle_alpha   90.00
_cell.angle_beta   90.00
_cell.angle_gamma   90.00
#
_symmetry.space_group_name_H-M   'P 1'
#
loop_
_entity.id
_entity.type
_entity.pdbx_description
1 polymer ?
#
loop_
_entity_poly.entity_id
_entity_poly.type
_entity_poly.pdbx_seq_one_letter_code
_entity_poly.pdbx_strand_id
1 'polypeptide(L)'
;MLEAIPDDSPGDLPAELAGDFARAHASDRWSFAPAPGARTLGELVAHLYGAELACWKGFQKGALTQVEHDAEVGPPVKSRSEAFALMARAHARRGEVLAYATPAELEREVALFYGRFKGSQVAGFVYDEHWHHRGQLTVYLRCLGIAPPFLYAG
;
A
#
# COMPACT_ATOMS: atom_id res chain seq x y z
N MET A 1 4.17 -11.10 31.57
CA MET A 1 4.92 -9.82 31.70
C MET A 1 5.38 -9.47 30.30
N LEU A 2 4.75 -8.49 29.65
CA LEU A 2 5.14 -8.07 28.31
C LEU A 2 6.32 -7.12 28.46
N GLU A 3 7.49 -7.50 27.95
CA GLU A 3 8.65 -6.60 27.90
C GLU A 3 8.34 -5.42 26.98
N ALA A 4 8.79 -4.23 27.39
CA ALA A 4 8.61 -3.02 26.62
C ALA A 4 9.42 -3.11 25.32
N ILE A 5 8.75 -2.85 24.20
CA ILE A 5 9.33 -2.88 22.85
C ILE A 5 10.17 -1.60 22.67
N PRO A 6 11.46 -1.70 22.29
CA PRO A 6 12.27 -0.53 21.96
C PRO A 6 11.70 0.20 20.73
N ASP A 7 11.53 1.51 20.85
CA ASP A 7 11.07 2.39 19.77
C ASP A 7 12.24 2.72 18.84
N ASP A 8 12.25 2.10 17.67
CA ASP A 8 13.19 2.34 16.56
C ASP A 8 12.56 3.18 15.44
N SER A 9 11.43 3.85 15.71
CA SER A 9 10.76 4.70 14.74
C SER A 9 11.65 5.91 14.40
N PRO A 10 11.87 6.24 13.12
CA PRO A 10 12.37 7.57 12.79
C PRO A 10 11.36 8.58 13.33
N GLY A 11 11.82 9.44 14.24
CA GLY A 11 10.99 10.48 14.84
C GLY A 11 10.27 11.27 13.75
N ASP A 12 8.97 11.46 13.93
CA ASP A 12 8.06 12.22 13.06
C ASP A 12 7.48 11.49 11.84
N LEU A 13 6.93 10.30 12.04
CA LEU A 13 5.99 9.70 11.08
C LEU A 13 4.53 10.01 11.48
N PRO A 14 3.65 10.42 10.52
CA PRO A 14 2.21 10.55 10.75
C PRO A 14 1.61 9.30 11.40
N ALA A 15 0.58 9.48 12.25
CA ALA A 15 -0.03 8.40 13.04
C ALA A 15 -0.55 7.22 12.18
N GLU A 16 -1.10 7.52 10.99
CA GLU A 16 -1.45 6.56 9.94
C GLU A 16 -0.27 5.63 9.57
N LEU A 17 0.93 6.20 9.38
CA LEU A 17 2.13 5.44 9.02
C LEU A 17 2.59 4.53 10.18
N ALA A 18 2.53 5.02 11.42
CA ALA A 18 3.00 4.26 12.58
C ALA A 18 2.09 3.07 12.94
N GLY A 19 0.77 3.20 12.77
CA GLY A 19 -0.21 2.22 13.25
C GLY A 19 -0.15 0.84 12.57
N ASP A 20 -0.03 0.81 11.23
CA ASP A 20 -0.14 -0.43 10.45
C ASP A 20 1.10 -1.34 10.61
N PHE A 21 2.28 -0.76 10.86
CA PHE A 21 3.55 -1.50 10.80
C PHE A 21 4.42 -1.46 12.06
N ALA A 22 4.13 -0.62 13.06
CA ALA A 22 4.94 -0.55 14.29
C ALA A 22 4.93 -1.83 15.15
N ARG A 23 4.24 -2.89 14.72
CA ARG A 23 4.11 -4.15 15.46
C ARG A 23 4.63 -5.37 14.71
N ALA A 24 5.05 -5.22 13.45
CA ALA A 24 5.60 -6.30 12.61
C ALA A 24 7.14 -6.26 12.60
N HIS A 25 7.77 -6.69 13.69
CA HIS A 25 9.22 -6.54 13.88
C HIS A 25 10.07 -7.77 13.55
N ALA A 26 9.48 -8.96 13.45
CA ALA A 26 10.23 -10.20 13.29
C ALA A 26 10.25 -10.67 11.82
N SER A 27 11.42 -11.09 11.34
CA SER A 27 11.67 -11.50 9.95
C SER A 27 10.81 -12.68 9.50
N ASP A 28 10.42 -13.55 10.44
CA ASP A 28 9.52 -14.69 10.22
C ASP A 28 8.10 -14.26 9.87
N ARG A 29 7.65 -13.09 10.34
CA ARG A 29 6.29 -12.59 10.08
C ARG A 29 6.10 -12.10 8.65
N TRP A 30 7.15 -11.61 7.99
CA TRP A 30 7.04 -11.13 6.60
C TRP A 30 6.76 -12.27 5.61
N SER A 31 7.17 -13.49 5.94
CA SER A 31 6.87 -14.70 5.15
C SER A 31 5.57 -15.40 5.59
N PHE A 32 4.86 -14.90 6.60
CA PHE A 32 3.59 -15.48 7.04
C PHE A 32 2.50 -15.32 5.98
N ALA A 33 1.77 -16.40 5.70
CA ALA A 33 0.54 -16.39 4.91
C ALA A 33 -0.59 -17.04 5.73
N PRO A 34 -1.81 -16.48 5.77
CA PRO A 34 -2.90 -16.98 6.60
C PRO A 34 -3.52 -18.28 6.09
N ALA A 35 -3.31 -18.62 4.82
CA ALA A 35 -3.81 -19.83 4.18
C ALA A 35 -2.93 -20.24 2.98
N PRO A 36 -2.94 -21.51 2.56
CA PRO A 36 -2.31 -21.93 1.33
C PRO A 36 -2.81 -21.11 0.12
N GLY A 37 -1.89 -20.61 -0.70
CA GLY A 37 -2.20 -19.79 -1.88
C GLY A 37 -2.51 -18.32 -1.60
N ALA A 38 -2.60 -17.89 -0.34
CA ALA A 38 -2.61 -16.47 0.01
C ALA A 38 -1.21 -15.86 -0.18
N ARG A 39 -1.17 -14.55 -0.44
CA ARG A 39 0.07 -13.78 -0.36
C ARG A 39 0.68 -13.91 1.04
N THR A 40 1.98 -13.82 1.14
CA THR A 40 2.66 -13.55 2.41
C THR A 40 2.39 -12.12 2.87
N LEU A 41 2.65 -11.79 4.13
CA LEU A 41 2.56 -10.43 4.64
C LEU A 41 3.42 -9.47 3.80
N GLY A 42 4.65 -9.87 3.47
CA GLY A 42 5.56 -9.09 2.63
C GLY A 42 5.03 -8.88 1.21
N GLU A 43 4.42 -9.90 0.62
CA GLU A 43 3.78 -9.80 -0.71
C GLU A 43 2.52 -8.91 -0.67
N LEU A 44 1.72 -9.00 0.39
CA LEU A 44 0.52 -8.18 0.54
C LEU A 44 0.87 -6.70 0.67
N VAL A 45 1.89 -6.37 1.46
CA VAL A 45 2.34 -4.99 1.67
C VAL A 45 3.02 -4.43 0.41
N ALA A 46 3.85 -5.24 -0.26
CA ALA A 46 4.42 -4.88 -1.55
C ALA A 46 3.33 -4.59 -2.60
N HIS A 47 2.32 -5.46 -2.69
CA HIS A 47 1.18 -5.27 -3.59
C HIS A 47 0.37 -4.02 -3.22
N LEU A 48 -0.01 -3.84 -1.95
CA LEU A 48 -0.82 -2.70 -1.49
C LEU A 48 -0.23 -1.36 -1.93
N TYR A 49 1.02 -1.06 -1.53
CA TYR A 49 1.60 0.25 -1.80
C TYR A 49 2.27 0.34 -3.18
N GLY A 50 2.79 -0.76 -3.69
CA GLY A 50 3.36 -0.81 -5.04
C GLY A 50 2.30 -0.65 -6.12
N ALA A 51 1.13 -1.28 -5.97
CA ALA A 51 0.00 -1.09 -6.89
C ALA A 51 -0.57 0.34 -6.79
N GLU A 52 -0.70 0.91 -5.59
CA GLU A 52 -1.08 2.32 -5.39
C GLU A 52 -0.10 3.24 -6.14
N LEU A 53 1.20 3.06 -5.94
CA LEU A 53 2.25 3.83 -6.61
C LEU A 53 2.20 3.69 -8.14
N ALA A 54 2.07 2.46 -8.64
CA ALA A 54 1.95 2.16 -10.07
C ALA A 54 0.75 2.86 -10.70
N CYS A 55 -0.41 2.76 -10.06
CA CYS A 55 -1.65 3.31 -10.60
C CYS A 55 -1.63 4.84 -10.60
N TRP A 56 -1.05 5.49 -9.59
CA TRP A 56 -0.90 6.96 -9.64
C TRP A 56 0.10 7.42 -10.69
N LYS A 57 1.19 6.69 -10.91
CA LYS A 57 2.11 6.94 -12.05
C LYS A 57 1.39 6.74 -13.38
N GLY A 58 0.60 5.68 -13.48
CA GLY A 58 -0.22 5.35 -14.65
C GLY A 58 -1.28 6.41 -14.96
N PHE A 59 -1.97 6.89 -13.92
CA PHE A 59 -2.88 8.02 -13.99
C PHE A 59 -2.16 9.21 -14.59
N GLN A 60 -1.08 9.68 -13.98
CA GLN A 60 -0.33 10.86 -14.44
C GLN A 60 0.16 10.71 -15.89
N LYS A 61 0.68 9.52 -16.25
CA LYS A 61 1.18 9.21 -17.60
C LYS A 61 0.05 9.06 -18.64
N GLY A 62 -1.16 8.70 -18.22
CA GLY A 62 -2.27 8.29 -19.09
C GLY A 62 -2.22 6.86 -19.59
N ALA A 63 -1.23 6.08 -19.13
CA ALA A 63 -1.18 4.65 -19.39
C ALA A 63 -0.36 3.91 -18.33
N LEU A 64 -0.72 2.66 -18.06
CA LEU A 64 0.02 1.74 -17.21
C LEU A 64 0.08 0.36 -17.87
N THR A 65 1.28 -0.11 -18.19
CA THR A 65 1.49 -1.49 -18.66
C THR A 65 1.61 -2.47 -17.49
N GLN A 66 1.41 -3.77 -17.73
CA GLN A 66 1.62 -4.82 -16.73
C GLN A 66 3.07 -4.82 -16.22
N VAL A 67 4.04 -4.64 -17.13
CA VAL A 67 5.47 -4.60 -16.79
C VAL A 67 5.78 -3.44 -15.85
N GLU A 68 5.20 -2.26 -16.09
CA GLU A 68 5.36 -1.10 -15.20
C GLU A 68 4.69 -1.31 -13.85
N HIS A 69 3.50 -1.92 -13.84
CA HIS A 69 2.81 -2.28 -12.60
C HIS A 69 3.65 -3.24 -11.76
N ASP A 70 4.11 -4.33 -12.35
CA ASP A 70 4.88 -5.36 -11.65
C ASP A 70 6.24 -4.85 -11.17
N ALA A 71 6.84 -3.90 -11.90
CA ALA A 71 8.08 -3.24 -11.49
C ALA A 71 7.91 -2.38 -10.23
N GLU A 72 6.76 -1.72 -10.04
CA GLU A 72 6.49 -0.92 -8.84
C GLU A 72 6.02 -1.77 -7.65
N VAL A 73 5.26 -2.85 -7.90
CA VAL A 73 4.95 -3.86 -6.88
C VAL A 73 6.23 -4.51 -6.37
N GLY A 74 7.11 -4.93 -7.28
CA GLY A 74 8.42 -5.45 -6.93
C GLY A 74 8.38 -6.74 -6.09
N PRO A 75 9.50 -7.10 -5.47
CA PRO A 75 9.57 -8.28 -4.60
C PRO A 75 8.86 -8.05 -3.26
N PRO A 76 8.59 -9.13 -2.50
CA PRO A 76 8.03 -9.02 -1.15
C PRO A 76 8.92 -8.17 -0.24
N VAL A 77 8.32 -7.28 0.54
CA VAL A 77 9.07 -6.54 1.58
C VAL A 77 9.51 -7.48 2.68
N LYS A 78 10.70 -7.26 3.21
CA LYS A 78 11.35 -8.14 4.21
C LYS A 78 11.53 -7.50 5.57
N SER A 79 11.19 -6.22 5.68
CA SER A 79 11.42 -5.45 6.88
C SER A 79 10.41 -4.31 7.02
N ARG A 80 10.28 -3.84 8.26
CA ARG A 80 9.48 -2.65 8.58
C ARG A 80 9.97 -1.45 7.77
N SER A 81 11.28 -1.18 7.75
CA SER A 81 11.84 -0.04 7.02
C SER A 81 11.54 -0.07 5.51
N GLU A 82 11.60 -1.24 4.87
CA GLU A 82 11.21 -1.40 3.46
C GLU A 82 9.72 -1.08 3.24
N ALA A 83 8.84 -1.60 4.09
CA ALA A 83 7.40 -1.33 4.04
C ALA A 83 7.11 0.18 4.19
N PHE A 84 7.72 0.83 5.18
CA PHE A 84 7.57 2.27 5.42
C PHE A 84 8.08 3.11 4.25
N ALA A 85 9.24 2.76 3.70
CA ALA A 85 9.79 3.47 2.55
C ALA A 85 8.88 3.36 1.31
N LEU A 86 8.30 2.18 1.07
CA LEU A 86 7.37 1.97 -0.04
C LEU A 86 6.06 2.75 0.16
N MET A 87 5.47 2.68 1.36
CA MET A 87 4.27 3.44 1.72
C MET A 87 4.48 4.95 1.56
N ALA A 88 5.59 5.49 2.09
CA ALA A 88 5.90 6.91 2.00
C ALA A 88 6.01 7.37 0.53
N ARG A 89 6.64 6.55 -0.33
CA ARG A 89 6.72 6.82 -1.78
C ARG A 89 5.34 6.81 -2.43
N ALA A 90 4.49 5.82 -2.12
CA ALA A 90 3.14 5.72 -2.65
C ALA A 90 2.30 6.94 -2.27
N HIS A 91 2.32 7.34 -1.01
CA HIS A 91 1.55 8.48 -0.51
C HIS A 91 2.09 9.83 -1.00
N ALA A 92 3.41 9.99 -1.11
CA ALA A 92 3.98 11.17 -1.75
C ALA A 92 3.51 11.29 -3.20
N ARG A 93 3.54 10.20 -3.97
CA ARG A 93 3.03 10.19 -5.35
C ARG A 93 1.53 10.48 -5.42
N ARG A 94 0.73 9.93 -4.52
CA ARG A 94 -0.70 10.25 -4.40
C ARG A 94 -0.89 11.76 -4.18
N GLY A 95 -0.16 12.35 -3.23
CA GLY A 95 -0.21 13.79 -2.97
C GLY A 95 0.17 14.64 -4.18
N GLU A 96 1.26 14.29 -4.86
CA GLU A 96 1.70 14.94 -6.10
C GLU A 96 0.63 14.91 -7.19
N VAL A 97 -0.02 13.76 -7.41
CA VAL A 97 -1.03 13.59 -8.46
C VAL A 97 -2.32 14.33 -8.10
N LEU A 98 -2.81 14.17 -6.86
CA LEU A 98 -4.06 14.78 -6.43
C LEU A 98 -3.98 16.32 -6.37
N ALA A 99 -2.81 16.88 -6.12
CA ALA A 99 -2.60 18.34 -6.13
C ALA A 99 -2.85 18.99 -7.51
N TYR A 100 -2.75 18.22 -8.61
CA TYR A 100 -2.93 18.72 -9.98
C TYR A 100 -4.10 18.05 -10.72
N ALA A 101 -4.85 17.16 -10.08
CA ALA A 101 -5.98 16.45 -10.69
C ALA A 101 -7.16 17.41 -10.94
N THR A 102 -7.19 18.01 -12.13
CA THR A 102 -8.31 18.86 -12.58
C THR A 102 -9.52 18.02 -13.03
N PRO A 103 -10.73 18.61 -13.16
CA PRO A 103 -11.86 17.91 -13.77
C PRO A 103 -11.56 17.32 -15.16
N ALA A 104 -10.73 18.00 -15.97
CA ALA A 104 -10.32 17.49 -17.27
C ALA A 104 -9.42 16.23 -17.14
N GLU A 105 -8.54 16.19 -16.14
CA GLU A 105 -7.72 15.01 -15.85
C GLU A 105 -8.55 13.84 -15.33
N LEU A 106 -9.63 14.11 -14.59
CA LEU A 106 -10.56 13.08 -14.15
C LEU A 106 -11.44 12.54 -15.30
N GLU A 107 -11.73 13.36 -16.31
CA GLU A 107 -12.55 12.98 -17.46
C GLU A 107 -11.76 12.43 -18.66
N ARG A 108 -10.42 12.54 -18.67
CA ARG A 108 -9.62 11.94 -19.73
C ARG A 108 -9.56 10.43 -19.59
N GLU A 109 -9.29 9.75 -20.70
CA GLU A 109 -9.02 8.32 -20.69
C GLU A 109 -7.59 8.02 -20.21
N VAL A 110 -7.47 6.94 -19.45
CA VAL A 110 -6.22 6.33 -18.99
C VAL A 110 -6.24 4.86 -19.43
N ALA A 111 -5.19 4.43 -20.13
CA ALA A 111 -5.06 3.06 -20.61
C ALA A 111 -4.32 2.17 -19.60
N LEU A 112 -5.05 1.37 -18.84
CA LEU A 112 -4.47 0.36 -17.97
C LEU A 112 -4.30 -0.96 -18.74
N PHE A 113 -3.42 -1.84 -18.25
CA PHE A 113 -3.11 -3.11 -18.91
C PHE A 113 -4.31 -4.07 -19.03
N TYR A 114 -5.40 -3.79 -18.32
CA TYR A 114 -6.66 -4.53 -18.33
C TYR A 114 -7.85 -3.73 -18.90
N GLY A 115 -7.64 -2.52 -19.43
CA GLY A 115 -8.73 -1.74 -20.03
C GLY A 115 -8.48 -0.24 -20.11
N ARG A 116 -9.43 0.49 -20.69
CA ARG A 116 -9.42 1.96 -20.77
C ARG A 116 -10.50 2.50 -19.84
N PHE A 117 -10.13 3.47 -19.01
CA PHE A 117 -11.00 4.02 -17.97
C PHE A 117 -10.86 5.53 -17.92
N LYS A 118 -11.90 6.22 -17.43
CA LYS A 118 -11.80 7.62 -17.05
C LYS A 118 -10.83 7.78 -15.88
N GLY A 119 -10.14 8.90 -15.80
CA GLY A 119 -9.28 9.23 -14.66
C GLY A 119 -10.01 9.10 -13.32
N SER A 120 -11.28 9.51 -13.24
CA SER A 120 -12.15 9.33 -12.08
C SER A 120 -12.35 7.86 -11.69
N GLN A 121 -12.53 6.98 -12.67
CA GLN A 121 -12.64 5.55 -12.44
C GLN A 121 -11.32 4.94 -11.98
N VAL A 122 -10.17 5.42 -12.50
CA VAL A 122 -8.86 5.00 -11.99
C VAL A 122 -8.65 5.46 -10.54
N ALA A 123 -8.97 6.70 -10.21
CA ALA A 123 -8.87 7.20 -8.84
C ALA A 123 -9.77 6.41 -7.87
N GLY A 124 -11.01 6.11 -8.28
CA GLY A 124 -11.92 5.25 -7.52
C GLY A 124 -11.37 3.83 -7.33
N PHE A 125 -10.82 3.23 -8.38
CA PHE A 125 -10.18 1.91 -8.31
C PHE A 125 -9.01 1.90 -7.32
N VAL A 126 -8.11 2.89 -7.37
CA VAL A 126 -6.97 2.95 -6.45
C VAL A 126 -7.42 3.10 -4.99
N TYR A 127 -8.48 3.88 -4.76
CA TYR A 127 -9.09 4.00 -3.45
C TYR A 127 -9.67 2.65 -2.96
N ASP A 128 -10.45 1.96 -3.79
CA ASP A 128 -11.06 0.68 -3.44
C ASP A 128 -10.01 -0.42 -3.20
N GLU A 129 -8.99 -0.50 -4.05
CA GLU A 129 -7.88 -1.46 -3.96
C GLU A 129 -7.07 -1.27 -2.66
N HIS A 130 -6.82 0.00 -2.28
CA HIS A 130 -6.15 0.34 -1.02
C HIS A 130 -6.95 -0.21 0.17
N TRP A 131 -8.24 0.09 0.25
CA TRP A 131 -9.07 -0.38 1.36
C TRP A 131 -9.29 -1.90 1.35
N HIS A 132 -9.41 -2.51 0.17
CA HIS A 132 -9.48 -3.95 0.01
C HIS A 132 -8.27 -4.65 0.65
N HIS A 133 -7.05 -4.22 0.31
CA HIS A 133 -5.83 -4.82 0.84
C HIS A 133 -5.49 -4.38 2.27
N ARG A 134 -5.88 -3.18 2.71
CA ARG A 134 -5.80 -2.79 4.12
C ARG A 134 -6.73 -3.61 5.01
N GLY A 135 -7.91 -3.97 4.50
CA GLY A 135 -8.81 -4.95 5.14
C GLY A 135 -8.15 -6.33 5.28
N GLN A 136 -7.46 -6.80 4.24
CA GLN A 136 -6.67 -8.04 4.33
C GLN A 136 -5.55 -7.92 5.37
N LEU A 137 -4.80 -6.80 5.38
CA LEU A 137 -3.72 -6.57 6.33
C LEU A 137 -4.22 -6.65 7.77
N THR A 138 -5.40 -6.12 8.05
CA THR A 138 -6.07 -6.22 9.35
C THR A 138 -6.24 -7.69 9.79
N VAL A 139 -6.60 -8.59 8.88
CA VAL A 139 -6.71 -10.04 9.17
C VAL A 139 -5.34 -10.65 9.46
N TYR A 140 -4.31 -10.29 8.68
CA TYR A 140 -2.94 -10.81 8.88
C TYR A 140 -2.41 -10.41 10.25
N LEU A 141 -2.60 -9.14 10.64
CA LEU A 141 -2.21 -8.65 11.96
C LEU A 141 -2.91 -9.44 13.07
N ARG A 142 -4.22 -9.69 12.95
CA ARG A 142 -4.97 -10.51 13.92
C ARG A 142 -4.46 -11.94 14.01
N CYS A 143 -4.17 -12.61 12.89
CA CYS A 143 -3.58 -13.96 12.87
C CYS A 143 -2.21 -14.00 13.57
N LEU A 144 -1.46 -12.91 13.50
CA LEU A 144 -0.15 -12.75 14.14
C LEU A 144 -0.23 -12.29 15.61
N GLY A 145 -1.44 -12.22 16.19
CA GLY A 145 -1.68 -11.75 17.56
C GLY A 145 -1.46 -10.25 17.76
N ILE A 146 -1.42 -9.48 16.66
CA ILE A 146 -1.23 -8.03 16.66
C ILE A 146 -2.61 -7.36 16.62
N ALA A 147 -2.83 -6.38 17.50
CA ALA A 147 -3.99 -5.52 17.40
C ALA A 147 -3.80 -4.56 16.19
N PRO A 148 -4.66 -4.62 15.16
CA PRO A 148 -4.64 -3.69 14.06
C PRO A 148 -5.07 -2.29 14.55
N PRO A 149 -4.62 -1.22 13.87
CA PRO A 149 -5.11 0.11 14.19
C PRO A 149 -6.62 0.22 13.92
N PHE A 150 -7.24 1.22 14.54
CA PHE A 150 -8.62 1.54 14.28
C PHE A 150 -8.76 2.03 12.83
N LEU A 151 -9.76 1.53 12.11
CA LEU A 151 -9.93 1.79 10.67
C LEU A 151 -10.01 3.29 10.34
N TYR A 152 -10.63 4.06 11.22
CA TYR A 152 -10.83 5.51 11.07
C TYR A 152 -9.83 6.34 11.88
N ALA A 153 -8.76 5.73 12.42
CA ALA A 153 -7.64 6.50 12.94
C ALA A 153 -6.82 7.03 11.75
N GLY A 154 -6.63 8.36 11.72
CA GLY A 154 -5.69 9.05 10.82
C GLY A 154 -4.37 9.33 11.53
#